data_AF-A0A6G0UDI4-F1
#
_entry.id   AF-A0A6G0UDI4-F1
#
_cell.length_a   1.000
_cell.length_b   1.000
_cell.length_c   1.000
_cell.angle_alpha   90.00
_cell.angle_beta   90.00
_cell.angle_gamma   90.00
#
_symmetry.space_group_name_H-M   'P 1'
#
loop_
_entity.id
_entity.type
_entity.pdbx_description
1 polymer ?
#
loop_
_entity_poly.entity_id
_entity_poly.type
_entity_poly.pdbx_seq_one_letter_code
_entity_poly.pdbx_strand_id
1 'polypeptide(L)'
;MSADSLKIQNCSQASYCYTKYYNDGQNIIYELGCDENLVCQANGCTISGLTRTCCCNSENSCITNGASDPIEYSFPADFKFGVATSSYQIEGAYKAEKKGPSIWDIYTHKPNKIRNNDTGDIACDSYNNYQRDVDMLKELGVKEYRFSISWPRIFPDGTNATVNEDGVEYYNNLINALLDAKIDPIVTMFHWDLPQYLQDMGGFLDSSVADRFGAYAD
;
A
#
# COMPACT_ATOMS: atom_id res chain seq x y z
N MET A 1 6.77 10.44 -32.03
CA MET A 1 7.97 10.20 -32.87
C MET A 1 8.03 8.72 -33.14
N SER A 2 8.26 8.31 -34.39
CA SER A 2 8.28 6.91 -34.80
C SER A 2 9.22 6.11 -33.92
N ALA A 3 8.82 4.89 -33.55
CA ALA A 3 9.75 3.87 -33.11
C ALA A 3 10.63 3.54 -34.32
N ASP A 4 11.72 4.28 -34.49
CA ASP A 4 12.76 3.90 -35.41
C ASP A 4 13.26 2.53 -34.96
N SER A 5 13.00 1.52 -35.79
CA SER A 5 13.53 0.18 -35.64
C SER A 5 15.03 0.28 -35.36
N LEU A 6 15.45 -0.02 -34.14
CA LEU A 6 16.85 -0.18 -33.76
C LEU A 6 17.41 -1.34 -34.59
N LYS A 7 17.97 -1.02 -35.75
CA LYS A 7 18.66 -1.99 -36.60
C LYS A 7 19.96 -2.35 -35.90
N ILE A 8 20.06 -3.59 -35.43
CA ILE A 8 21.32 -4.19 -34.98
C ILE A 8 22.24 -4.29 -36.21
N GLN A 9 23.15 -3.34 -36.38
CA GLN A 9 24.21 -3.47 -37.38
C GLN A 9 25.34 -4.30 -36.78
N ASN A 10 25.49 -5.52 -37.31
CA ASN A 10 26.67 -6.40 -37.18
C ASN A 10 26.95 -6.99 -35.79
N CYS A 11 26.16 -7.97 -35.34
CA CYS A 11 26.64 -8.93 -34.35
C CYS A 11 27.33 -10.06 -35.15
N SER A 12 28.65 -10.22 -35.01
CA SER A 12 29.43 -11.27 -35.69
C SER A 12 29.10 -12.64 -35.08
N GLN A 13 29.51 -13.73 -35.74
CA GLN A 13 29.00 -15.10 -35.52
C GLN A 13 29.17 -15.73 -34.11
N ALA A 14 29.58 -14.98 -33.08
CA ALA A 14 29.82 -15.50 -31.74
C ALA A 14 29.45 -14.51 -30.63
N SER A 15 28.36 -13.74 -30.78
CA SER A 15 27.94 -12.82 -29.71
C SER A 15 26.45 -12.93 -29.39
N TYR A 16 26.16 -13.01 -28.09
CA TYR A 16 24.80 -12.88 -27.57
C TYR A 16 24.39 -11.42 -27.55
N CYS A 17 23.22 -11.09 -28.08
CA CYS A 17 22.56 -9.81 -27.81
C CYS A 17 21.88 -9.86 -26.44
N TYR A 18 22.21 -8.92 -25.56
CA TYR A 18 21.52 -8.71 -24.29
C TYR A 18 20.82 -7.34 -24.30
N THR A 19 19.78 -7.20 -23.50
CA THR A 19 19.13 -5.91 -23.25
C THR A 19 19.47 -5.49 -21.82
N LYS A 20 20.20 -4.38 -21.66
CA LYS A 20 20.35 -3.69 -20.38
C LYS A 20 19.19 -2.72 -20.24
N TYR A 21 18.59 -2.68 -19.07
CA TYR A 21 17.66 -1.63 -18.68
C TYR A 21 18.30 -0.83 -17.55
N TYR A 22 18.22 0.49 -17.68
CA TYR A 22 18.55 1.40 -16.59
C TYR A 22 17.51 2.50 -16.51
N ASN A 23 17.25 2.96 -15.30
CA ASN A 23 16.27 3.99 -14.99
C ASN A 23 17.04 5.28 -14.66
N ASP A 24 16.85 6.32 -15.48
CA ASP A 24 17.55 7.61 -15.32
C ASP A 24 16.78 8.60 -14.42
N GLY A 25 15.67 8.16 -13.82
CA GLY A 25 14.81 8.98 -12.97
C GLY A 25 13.66 9.65 -13.72
N GLN A 26 13.60 9.58 -15.06
CA GLN A 26 12.46 10.05 -15.85
C GLN A 26 11.96 9.03 -16.87
N ASN A 27 12.82 8.12 -17.35
CA ASN A 27 12.46 7.07 -18.31
C ASN A 27 13.19 5.75 -18.03
N ILE A 28 12.63 4.65 -18.55
CA ILE A 28 13.33 3.37 -18.67
C ILE A 28 13.98 3.33 -20.05
N ILE A 29 15.32 3.23 -20.07
CA ILE A 29 16.10 3.18 -21.31
C ILE A 29 16.53 1.73 -21.54
N TYR A 30 16.28 1.22 -22.75
CA TYR A 30 16.65 -0.11 -23.19
C TYR A 30 17.85 -0.03 -24.16
N GLU A 31 19.01 -0.57 -23.76
CA GLU A 31 20.20 -0.68 -24.61
C GLU A 31 20.46 -2.14 -24.99
N LEU A 32 20.64 -2.40 -26.29
CA LEU A 32 21.06 -3.69 -26.83
C LEU A 32 22.60 -3.75 -26.96
N GLY A 33 23.24 -4.76 -26.36
CA GLY A 33 24.70 -4.97 -26.44
C GLY A 33 25.08 -6.40 -26.83
N CYS A 34 26.28 -6.61 -27.39
CA CYS A 34 26.84 -7.93 -27.73
C CYS A 34 27.94 -8.30 -26.70
N ASP A 35 27.96 -9.53 -26.14
CA ASP A 35 29.05 -10.04 -25.26
C ASP A 35 29.98 -10.99 -26.04
N GLU A 36 31.29 -10.83 -25.87
CA GLU A 36 32.37 -11.38 -26.72
C GLU A 36 32.88 -12.76 -26.26
N ASN A 37 32.49 -13.21 -25.05
CA ASN A 37 33.16 -14.32 -24.37
C ASN A 37 32.41 -15.67 -24.34
N LEU A 38 31.39 -15.88 -25.18
CA LEU A 38 30.54 -17.08 -25.13
C LEU A 38 30.55 -17.90 -26.43
N VAL A 39 30.96 -19.17 -26.33
CA VAL A 39 31.07 -20.13 -27.46
C VAL A 39 29.87 -21.07 -27.50
N CYS A 40 29.12 -21.07 -28.61
CA CYS A 40 28.02 -22.00 -28.87
C CYS A 40 28.51 -23.43 -29.20
N GLN A 41 27.94 -24.47 -28.57
CA GLN A 41 28.18 -25.87 -28.95
C GLN A 41 26.90 -26.55 -29.46
N ALA A 42 27.09 -27.58 -30.30
CA ALA A 42 26.03 -28.25 -31.08
C ALA A 42 24.90 -28.90 -30.27
N ASN A 43 25.05 -29.04 -28.95
CA ASN A 43 24.06 -29.62 -28.04
C ASN A 43 23.53 -28.63 -26.97
N GLY A 44 23.68 -27.32 -27.22
CA GLY A 44 23.22 -26.25 -26.32
C GLY A 44 24.36 -25.55 -25.56
N CYS A 45 24.02 -24.43 -24.92
CA CYS A 45 24.92 -23.64 -24.07
C CYS A 45 24.51 -23.78 -22.59
N THR A 46 25.48 -23.95 -21.69
CA THR A 46 25.24 -24.00 -20.25
C THR A 46 25.83 -22.74 -19.61
N ILE A 47 25.00 -21.94 -18.93
CA ILE A 47 25.45 -20.95 -17.95
C ILE A 47 24.84 -21.33 -16.60
N SER A 48 25.68 -21.39 -15.57
CA SER A 48 25.37 -21.41 -14.13
C SER A 48 23.86 -21.40 -13.77
N GLY A 49 23.22 -22.56 -13.84
CA GLY A 49 21.91 -22.80 -13.23
C GLY A 49 20.66 -22.32 -13.96
N LEU A 50 20.76 -21.75 -15.17
CA LEU A 50 19.58 -21.37 -15.96
C LEU A 50 19.70 -21.90 -17.39
N THR A 51 18.92 -22.92 -17.72
CA THR A 51 18.81 -23.46 -19.08
C THR A 51 17.95 -22.51 -19.93
N ARG A 52 18.52 -21.89 -20.97
CA ARG A 52 17.73 -21.25 -22.04
C ARG A 52 18.17 -21.80 -23.40
N THR A 53 17.18 -22.23 -24.19
CA THR A 53 17.39 -22.80 -25.52
C THR A 53 17.71 -21.71 -26.53
N CYS A 54 18.88 -21.77 -27.16
CA CYS A 54 19.16 -20.98 -28.36
C CYS A 54 18.85 -21.81 -29.60
N CYS A 55 17.95 -21.32 -30.45
CA CYS A 55 17.74 -21.85 -31.79
C CYS A 55 18.32 -20.86 -32.80
N CYS A 56 19.48 -21.16 -33.37
CA CYS A 56 19.96 -20.51 -34.59
C CYS A 56 19.46 -21.32 -35.79
N ASN A 57 18.94 -20.66 -36.83
CA ASN A 57 18.71 -21.32 -38.12
C ASN A 57 20.02 -21.38 -38.94
N SER A 58 19.95 -22.02 -40.12
CA SER A 58 21.07 -22.15 -41.07
C SER A 58 21.64 -20.83 -41.60
N GLU A 59 21.03 -19.70 -41.24
CA GLU A 59 21.42 -18.35 -41.66
C GLU A 59 22.01 -17.52 -40.50
N ASN A 60 22.32 -18.16 -39.35
CA ASN A 60 22.86 -17.49 -38.17
C ASN A 60 21.94 -16.39 -37.57
N SER A 61 20.63 -16.45 -37.87
CA SER A 61 19.66 -15.57 -37.23
C SER A 61 19.13 -16.21 -35.94
N CYS A 62 19.01 -15.41 -34.89
CA CYS A 62 18.43 -15.83 -33.62
C CYS A 62 16.92 -16.00 -33.82
N ILE A 63 16.40 -17.23 -33.73
CA ILE A 63 14.95 -17.46 -33.66
C ILE A 63 14.53 -17.14 -32.23
N THR A 64 13.83 -16.02 -32.04
CA THR A 64 13.04 -15.83 -30.82
C THR A 64 11.92 -16.86 -30.87
N ASN A 65 12.08 -17.97 -30.14
CA ASN A 65 11.02 -18.99 -30.00
C ASN A 65 9.83 -18.35 -29.29
N GLY A 66 8.95 -17.67 -30.03
CA GLY A 66 7.58 -17.32 -29.66
C GLY A 66 7.36 -16.89 -28.21
N ALA A 67 8.35 -16.30 -27.55
CA ALA A 67 8.16 -15.62 -26.29
C ALA A 67 7.44 -14.36 -26.71
N SER A 68 6.11 -14.37 -26.61
CA SER A 68 5.32 -13.16 -26.64
C SER A 68 6.08 -12.11 -25.84
N ASP A 69 6.28 -10.92 -26.40
CA ASP A 69 6.85 -9.79 -25.68
C ASP A 69 6.26 -9.78 -24.27
N PRO A 70 7.08 -9.63 -23.21
CA PRO A 70 6.55 -9.59 -21.86
C PRO A 70 5.40 -8.60 -21.88
N ILE A 71 4.19 -9.06 -21.54
CA ILE A 71 3.02 -8.18 -21.57
C ILE A 71 3.35 -7.08 -20.56
N GLU A 72 3.64 -5.89 -21.09
CA GLU A 72 4.04 -4.74 -20.30
C GLU A 72 2.76 -4.18 -19.68
N TYR A 73 2.38 -4.74 -18.53
CA TYR A 73 1.24 -4.24 -17.78
C TYR A 73 1.63 -2.90 -17.17
N SER A 74 1.00 -1.84 -17.67
CA SER A 74 1.11 -0.49 -17.12
C SER A 74 -0.21 -0.08 -16.49
N PHE A 75 -0.12 0.69 -15.42
CA PHE A 75 -1.27 1.37 -14.86
C PHE A 75 -1.54 2.67 -15.64
N PRO A 76 -2.78 3.19 -15.65
CA PRO A 76 -3.05 4.55 -16.10
C PRO A 76 -2.10 5.55 -15.44
N ALA A 77 -1.71 6.60 -16.18
CA ALA A 77 -0.72 7.58 -15.69
C ALA A 77 -1.17 8.33 -14.44
N ASP A 78 -2.48 8.40 -14.18
CA ASP A 78 -3.14 9.00 -13.04
C ASP A 78 -3.47 8.00 -11.91
N PHE A 79 -3.05 6.74 -12.05
CA PHE A 79 -3.24 5.72 -11.02
C PHE A 79 -2.43 6.05 -9.76
N LYS A 80 -3.10 6.06 -8.61
CA LYS A 80 -2.50 6.34 -7.31
C LYS A 80 -2.30 5.05 -6.52
N PHE A 81 -1.07 4.80 -6.13
CA PHE A 81 -0.77 3.78 -5.13
C PHE A 81 -0.90 4.38 -3.74
N GLY A 82 -1.58 3.66 -2.87
CA GLY A 82 -1.75 4.01 -1.47
C GLY A 82 -1.64 2.81 -0.55
N VAL A 83 -1.60 3.08 0.75
CA VAL A 83 -1.70 2.07 1.80
C VAL A 83 -2.86 2.42 2.73
N ALA A 84 -3.32 1.43 3.51
CA ALA A 84 -4.51 1.58 4.33
C ALA A 84 -4.32 1.03 5.75
N THR A 85 -4.97 1.69 6.71
CA THR A 85 -5.01 1.30 8.12
C THR A 85 -6.42 1.47 8.69
N SER A 86 -6.62 1.10 9.95
CA SER A 86 -7.81 1.42 10.73
C SER A 86 -7.44 1.81 12.15
N SER A 87 -8.22 2.72 12.72
CA SER A 87 -8.03 3.36 14.03
C SER A 87 -7.69 2.34 15.12
N TYR A 88 -8.60 1.40 15.39
CA TYR A 88 -8.39 0.42 16.47
C TYR A 88 -7.19 -0.50 16.26
N GLN A 89 -6.80 -0.75 14.99
CA GLN A 89 -5.70 -1.64 14.68
C GLN A 89 -4.31 -1.02 14.86
N ILE A 90 -4.19 0.31 14.77
CA ILE A 90 -2.87 0.98 14.77
C ILE A 90 -2.70 2.05 15.87
N GLU A 91 -3.77 2.74 16.28
CA GLU A 91 -3.64 3.96 17.10
C GLU A 91 -3.10 3.66 18.49
N GLY A 92 -3.71 2.70 19.19
CA GLY A 92 -3.48 2.54 20.62
C GLY A 92 -4.07 3.70 21.43
N ALA A 93 -3.42 3.98 22.57
CA ALA A 93 -3.82 5.05 23.48
C ALA A 93 -5.31 4.99 23.85
N TYR A 94 -5.82 3.77 24.09
CA TYR A 94 -7.26 3.51 24.08
C TYR A 94 -8.08 4.24 25.18
N LYS A 95 -7.40 4.75 26.21
CA LYS A 95 -7.92 5.54 27.34
C LYS A 95 -7.34 6.96 27.42
N ALA A 96 -6.51 7.37 26.47
CA ALA A 96 -5.95 8.71 26.47
C ALA A 96 -7.05 9.75 26.20
N GLU A 97 -6.87 10.94 26.79
CA GLU A 97 -7.57 12.17 26.36
C GLU A 97 -9.07 11.98 26.15
N LYS A 98 -9.74 11.36 27.14
CA LYS A 98 -11.21 11.18 27.19
C LYS A 98 -11.81 10.29 26.10
N LYS A 99 -11.01 9.57 25.31
CA LYS A 99 -11.54 8.57 24.37
C LYS A 99 -12.46 7.59 25.12
N GLY A 100 -13.65 7.38 24.57
CA GLY A 100 -14.60 6.38 25.05
C GLY A 100 -14.19 4.94 24.68
N PRO A 101 -14.70 3.93 25.40
CA PRO A 101 -14.53 2.54 24.98
C PRO A 101 -15.35 2.26 23.73
N SER A 102 -14.76 1.53 22.79
CA SER A 102 -15.44 0.91 21.66
C SER A 102 -15.91 -0.51 22.00
N ILE A 103 -16.73 -1.10 21.13
CA ILE A 103 -17.09 -2.52 21.22
C ILE A 103 -15.87 -3.43 21.16
N TRP A 104 -14.82 -3.04 20.43
CA TRP A 104 -13.59 -3.82 20.34
C TRP A 104 -12.81 -3.76 21.64
N ASP A 105 -12.74 -2.59 22.30
CA ASP A 105 -12.13 -2.47 23.62
C ASP A 105 -12.76 -3.48 24.59
N ILE A 106 -14.09 -3.55 24.65
CA ILE A 106 -14.79 -4.50 25.52
C ILE A 106 -14.62 -5.96 25.05
N TYR A 107 -14.61 -6.19 23.74
CA TYR A 107 -14.52 -7.54 23.18
C TYR A 107 -13.14 -8.18 23.39
N THR A 108 -12.05 -7.43 23.16
CA THR A 108 -10.69 -7.95 23.29
C THR A 108 -10.27 -8.19 24.73
N HIS A 109 -10.83 -7.44 25.69
CA HIS A 109 -10.58 -7.65 27.12
C HIS A 109 -11.29 -8.87 27.72
N LYS A 110 -12.15 -9.57 26.95
CA LYS A 110 -12.76 -10.83 27.37
C LYS A 110 -11.78 -11.99 27.17
N PRO A 111 -11.61 -12.88 28.15
CA PRO A 111 -10.68 -13.99 28.04
C PRO A 111 -11.07 -14.93 26.88
N ASN A 112 -10.06 -15.37 26.13
CA ASN A 112 -10.14 -16.31 25.01
C ASN A 112 -11.01 -15.84 23.83
N LYS A 113 -11.18 -14.53 23.64
CA LYS A 113 -11.88 -13.97 22.46
C LYS A 113 -10.95 -13.63 21.31
N ILE A 114 -9.70 -13.27 21.63
CA ILE A 114 -8.65 -12.96 20.68
C ILE A 114 -7.53 -13.96 20.86
N ARG A 115 -6.83 -14.28 19.76
CA ARG A 115 -5.61 -15.08 19.82
C ARG A 115 -4.65 -14.44 20.84
N ASN A 116 -4.06 -15.25 21.72
CA ASN A 116 -3.16 -14.81 22.80
C ASN A 116 -3.75 -13.79 23.80
N ASN A 117 -5.06 -13.49 23.74
CA ASN A 117 -5.69 -12.38 24.47
C ASN A 117 -5.09 -11.00 24.13
N ASP A 118 -4.65 -10.81 22.88
CA ASP A 118 -4.14 -9.52 22.41
C ASP A 118 -5.24 -8.43 22.44
N THR A 119 -4.86 -7.18 22.69
CA THR A 119 -5.77 -6.01 22.72
C THR A 119 -5.23 -4.87 21.86
N GLY A 120 -6.09 -3.87 21.61
CA GLY A 120 -5.74 -2.63 20.91
C GLY A 120 -5.19 -1.52 21.82
N ASP A 121 -4.84 -1.82 23.08
CA ASP A 121 -4.49 -0.81 24.08
C ASP A 121 -3.29 0.07 23.66
N ILE A 122 -2.30 -0.59 23.03
CA ILE A 122 -1.07 0.04 22.50
C ILE A 122 -1.03 -0.08 20.97
N ALA A 123 -1.38 -1.24 20.41
CA ALA A 123 -1.34 -1.50 18.97
C ALA A 123 0.04 -1.16 18.34
N CYS A 124 0.08 -0.29 17.33
CA CYS A 124 1.32 0.21 16.72
C CYS A 124 1.78 1.55 17.34
N ASP A 125 1.04 2.06 18.33
CA ASP A 125 1.25 3.37 18.98
C ASP A 125 1.24 4.55 17.98
N SER A 126 0.47 4.42 16.89
CA SER A 126 0.32 5.47 15.87
C SER A 126 -0.34 6.74 16.42
N TYR A 127 -1.03 6.66 17.57
CA TYR A 127 -1.55 7.84 18.24
C TYR A 127 -0.43 8.81 18.63
N ASN A 128 0.63 8.28 19.24
CA ASN A 128 1.77 9.06 19.70
C ASN A 128 2.84 9.24 18.60
N ASN A 129 2.83 8.41 17.55
CA ASN A 129 3.87 8.34 16.54
C ASN A 129 3.39 8.64 15.11
N TYR A 130 2.23 9.28 14.93
CA TYR A 130 1.68 9.55 13.59
C TYR A 130 2.66 10.29 12.66
N GLN A 131 3.50 11.18 13.20
CA GLN A 131 4.50 11.91 12.41
C GLN A 131 5.53 10.96 11.79
N ARG A 132 5.96 9.93 12.53
CA ARG A 132 6.86 8.90 12.04
C ARG A 132 6.18 8.05 10.95
N ASP A 133 4.90 7.74 11.14
CA ASP A 133 4.14 7.01 10.13
C ASP A 133 4.05 7.82 8.82
N VAL A 134 3.80 9.13 8.90
CA VAL A 134 3.80 10.03 7.74
C VAL A 134 5.16 10.08 7.06
N ASP A 135 6.25 10.12 7.81
CA ASP A 135 7.60 10.07 7.24
C ASP A 135 7.85 8.75 6.48
N MET A 136 7.40 7.62 7.02
CA MET A 136 7.48 6.32 6.34
C MET A 136 6.63 6.27 5.07
N LEU A 137 5.45 6.89 5.06
CA LEU A 137 4.61 6.98 3.85
C LEU A 137 5.32 7.78 2.75
N LYS A 138 6.01 8.87 3.10
CA LYS A 138 6.82 9.66 2.16
C LYS A 138 7.97 8.84 1.59
N GLU A 139 8.68 8.08 2.43
CA GLU A 139 9.78 7.20 1.99
C GLU A 139 9.28 6.10 1.05
N LEU A 140 8.08 5.56 1.28
CA LEU A 140 7.44 4.59 0.38
C LEU A 140 7.01 5.20 -0.96
N GLY A 141 6.89 6.53 -1.05
CA GLY A 141 6.51 7.23 -2.27
C GLY A 141 5.03 7.09 -2.66
N VAL A 142 4.17 6.68 -1.71
CA VAL A 142 2.73 6.54 -1.95
C VAL A 142 2.06 7.90 -2.18
N LYS A 143 0.93 7.88 -2.87
CA LYS A 143 0.14 9.09 -3.19
C LYS A 143 -1.08 9.24 -2.31
N GLU A 144 -1.60 8.14 -1.78
CA GLU A 144 -2.80 8.12 -0.94
C GLU A 144 -2.53 7.37 0.36
N TYR A 145 -3.13 7.87 1.44
CA TYR A 145 -3.20 7.15 2.70
C TYR A 145 -4.63 7.06 3.17
N ARG A 146 -5.15 5.83 3.21
CA ARG A 146 -6.49 5.55 3.73
C ARG A 146 -6.42 5.21 5.21
N PHE A 147 -7.06 5.99 6.04
CA PHE A 147 -7.18 5.70 7.48
C PHE A 147 -8.64 5.81 7.92
N SER A 148 -8.95 5.33 9.12
CA SER A 148 -10.27 5.56 9.72
C SER A 148 -10.19 6.48 10.92
N ILE A 149 -11.26 7.22 11.16
CA ILE A 149 -11.44 8.00 12.37
C ILE A 149 -12.10 7.12 13.41
N SER A 150 -11.60 7.16 14.65
CA SER A 150 -12.22 6.48 15.76
C SER A 150 -13.39 7.30 16.28
N TRP A 151 -14.61 6.85 15.99
CA TRP A 151 -15.83 7.48 16.49
C TRP A 151 -15.79 7.71 18.01
N PRO A 152 -15.45 6.74 18.88
CA PRO A 152 -15.39 6.97 20.32
C PRO A 152 -14.24 7.89 20.76
N ARG A 153 -13.29 8.22 19.88
CA ARG A 153 -12.28 9.25 20.15
C ARG A 153 -12.83 10.66 19.89
N ILE A 154 -13.71 10.84 18.91
CA ILE A 154 -14.37 12.13 18.63
C ILE A 154 -15.55 12.35 19.57
N PHE A 155 -16.41 11.35 19.73
CA PHE A 155 -17.61 11.39 20.56
C PHE A 155 -17.58 10.19 21.52
N PRO A 156 -17.13 10.36 22.78
CA PRO A 156 -16.90 9.24 23.70
C PRO A 156 -18.11 8.33 23.97
N ASP A 157 -19.32 8.89 23.95
CA ASP A 157 -20.57 8.13 24.07
C ASP A 157 -21.23 7.84 22.71
N GLY A 158 -20.61 8.26 21.60
CA GLY A 158 -21.13 8.13 20.25
C GLY A 158 -22.24 9.11 19.89
N THR A 159 -22.52 10.10 20.73
CA THR A 159 -23.46 11.18 20.45
C THR A 159 -22.73 12.51 20.28
N ASN A 160 -23.27 13.41 19.47
CA ASN A 160 -22.69 14.74 19.26
C ASN A 160 -22.95 15.71 20.43
N ALA A 161 -23.40 15.21 21.59
CA ALA A 161 -23.66 16.02 22.77
C ALA A 161 -22.37 16.58 23.40
N THR A 162 -21.24 15.86 23.27
CA THR A 162 -19.94 16.31 23.77
C THR A 162 -18.85 15.84 22.84
N VAL A 163 -18.23 16.78 22.13
CA VAL A 163 -17.03 16.53 21.32
C VAL A 163 -15.79 16.45 22.22
N ASN A 164 -14.91 15.53 21.89
CA ASN A 164 -13.59 15.45 22.48
C ASN A 164 -12.58 16.18 21.58
N GLU A 165 -12.30 17.44 21.92
CA GLU A 165 -11.39 18.31 21.15
C GLU A 165 -9.98 17.72 21.00
N ASP A 166 -9.47 17.02 22.02
CA ASP A 166 -8.18 16.36 21.97
C ASP A 166 -8.14 15.29 20.85
N GLY A 167 -9.25 14.56 20.69
CA GLY A 167 -9.44 13.59 19.60
C GLY A 167 -9.53 14.25 18.23
N VAL A 168 -10.21 15.39 18.13
CA VAL A 168 -10.29 16.18 16.89
C VAL A 168 -8.92 16.71 16.50
N GLU A 169 -8.15 17.21 17.47
CA GLU A 169 -6.79 17.71 17.28
C GLU A 169 -5.86 16.64 16.73
N TYR A 170 -5.92 15.40 17.24
CA TYR A 170 -5.15 14.28 16.69
C TYR A 170 -5.35 14.08 15.18
N TYR A 171 -6.61 13.99 14.72
CA TYR A 171 -6.88 13.78 13.30
C TYR A 171 -6.57 15.01 12.45
N ASN A 172 -6.79 16.23 12.98
CA ASN A 172 -6.35 17.45 12.30
C ASN A 172 -4.83 17.46 12.09
N ASN A 173 -4.06 17.08 13.11
CA ASN A 173 -2.61 17.01 13.03
C ASN A 173 -2.14 15.96 12.02
N LEU A 174 -2.75 14.76 12.01
CA LEU A 174 -2.48 13.73 11.01
C LEU A 174 -2.81 14.20 9.58
N ILE A 175 -4.00 14.78 9.38
CA ILE A 175 -4.43 15.28 8.06
C ILE A 175 -3.50 16.38 7.56
N ASN A 176 -3.16 17.36 8.41
CA ASN A 176 -2.23 18.42 8.06
C ASN A 176 -0.85 17.86 7.69
N ALA A 177 -0.32 16.91 8.46
CA ALA A 177 0.96 16.27 8.17
C ALA A 177 0.96 15.51 6.83
N LEU A 178 -0.15 14.84 6.48
CA LEU A 178 -0.31 14.16 5.18
C LEU A 178 -0.35 15.15 4.01
N LEU A 179 -1.10 16.25 4.16
CA LEU A 179 -1.19 17.29 3.15
C LEU A 179 0.16 18.00 2.93
N ASP A 180 0.88 18.31 4.01
CA ASP A 180 2.24 18.85 3.95
C ASP A 180 3.23 17.88 3.27
N ALA A 181 3.01 16.59 3.45
CA ALA A 181 3.74 15.51 2.79
C ALA A 181 3.32 15.28 1.32
N LYS A 182 2.28 15.97 0.82
CA LYS A 182 1.66 15.76 -0.50
C LYS A 182 1.12 14.35 -0.69
N ILE A 183 0.53 13.79 0.38
CA ILE A 183 -0.17 12.51 0.38
C ILE A 183 -1.65 12.81 0.60
N ASP A 184 -2.49 12.31 -0.29
CA ASP A 184 -3.93 12.54 -0.22
C ASP A 184 -4.56 11.72 0.92
N PRO A 185 -5.23 12.36 1.90
CA PRO A 185 -5.91 11.67 2.98
C PRO A 185 -7.24 11.09 2.50
N ILE A 186 -7.43 9.78 2.63
CA ILE A 186 -8.68 9.08 2.30
C ILE A 186 -9.34 8.60 3.59
N VAL A 187 -10.41 9.27 4.02
CA VAL A 187 -11.01 9.03 5.33
C VAL A 187 -12.10 7.97 5.26
N THR A 188 -11.99 6.96 6.12
CA THR A 188 -13.06 6.02 6.44
C THR A 188 -13.73 6.45 7.75
N MET A 189 -14.97 6.90 7.68
CA MET A 189 -15.70 7.38 8.86
C MET A 189 -15.96 6.27 9.89
N PHE A 190 -16.17 5.03 9.45
CA PHE A 190 -16.42 3.92 10.37
C PHE A 190 -15.67 2.66 9.98
N HIS A 191 -14.87 2.14 10.91
CA HIS A 191 -14.13 0.88 10.73
C HIS A 191 -14.24 -0.02 11.96
N TRP A 192 -15.49 -0.31 12.33
CA TRP A 192 -15.92 -1.32 13.32
C TRP A 192 -15.74 -0.95 14.80
N ASP A 193 -15.14 0.18 15.12
CA ASP A 193 -14.94 0.67 16.49
C ASP A 193 -16.13 1.48 17.02
N LEU A 194 -17.34 0.89 16.94
CA LEU A 194 -18.57 1.51 17.46
C LEU A 194 -18.40 1.87 18.95
N PRO A 195 -18.76 3.09 19.39
CA PRO A 195 -18.79 3.44 20.80
C PRO A 195 -19.65 2.44 21.60
N GLN A 196 -19.10 1.93 22.72
CA GLN A 196 -19.76 0.90 23.52
C GLN A 196 -21.13 1.37 24.03
N TYR A 197 -21.27 2.66 24.35
CA TYR A 197 -22.55 3.23 24.78
C TYR A 197 -23.66 3.02 23.74
N LEU A 198 -23.36 3.16 22.45
CA LEU A 198 -24.32 2.87 21.37
C LEU A 198 -24.63 1.37 21.29
N GLN A 199 -23.64 0.52 21.50
CA GLN A 199 -23.83 -0.93 21.55
C GLN A 199 -24.76 -1.36 22.70
N ASP A 200 -24.64 -0.71 23.85
CA ASP A 200 -25.49 -0.97 25.03
C ASP A 200 -26.95 -0.57 24.79
N MET A 201 -27.20 0.39 23.87
CA MET A 201 -28.54 0.76 23.41
C MET A 201 -29.10 -0.16 22.31
N GLY A 202 -28.32 -1.12 21.82
CA GLY A 202 -28.73 -2.06 20.76
C GLY A 202 -27.77 -2.11 19.58
N GLY A 203 -26.83 -1.16 19.48
CA GLY A 203 -25.84 -1.09 18.41
C GLY A 203 -26.49 -1.07 17.03
N PHE A 204 -25.87 -1.73 16.05
CA PHE A 204 -26.41 -1.79 14.68
C PHE A 204 -27.77 -2.49 14.53
N LEU A 205 -28.30 -3.12 15.60
CA LEU A 205 -29.67 -3.66 15.59
C LEU A 205 -30.72 -2.61 15.98
N ASP A 206 -30.30 -1.46 16.54
CA ASP A 206 -31.14 -0.30 16.75
C ASP A 206 -31.07 0.63 15.52
N SER A 207 -32.23 0.91 14.92
CA SER A 207 -32.35 1.83 13.79
C SER A 207 -31.83 3.24 14.08
N SER A 208 -31.84 3.67 15.35
CA SER A 208 -31.35 5.00 15.75
C SER A 208 -29.85 5.18 15.51
N VAL A 209 -29.08 4.09 15.39
CA VAL A 209 -27.62 4.17 15.15
C VAL A 209 -27.30 4.77 13.78
N ALA A 210 -28.16 4.59 12.78
CA ALA A 210 -27.97 5.24 11.48
C ALA A 210 -28.04 6.76 11.58
N ASP A 211 -29.02 7.30 12.31
CA ASP A 211 -29.15 8.74 12.55
C ASP A 211 -27.98 9.30 13.38
N ARG A 212 -27.54 8.54 14.39
CA ARG A 212 -26.38 8.92 15.20
C ARG A 212 -25.09 8.91 14.40
N PHE A 213 -24.94 7.96 13.47
CA PHE A 213 -23.82 7.94 12.55
C PHE A 213 -23.86 9.15 11.61
N GLY A 214 -25.05 9.53 11.11
CA GLY A 214 -25.23 10.77 10.35
C GLY A 214 -24.77 12.00 11.14
N ALA A 215 -25.21 12.12 12.39
CA ALA A 215 -24.82 13.23 13.28
C ALA A 215 -23.34 13.23 13.67
N TYR A 216 -22.65 12.09 13.58
CA TYR A 216 -21.19 12.01 13.71
C TYR A 216 -20.47 12.42 12.42
N ALA A 217 -21.09 12.21 11.26
CA ALA A 217 -20.51 12.53 9.97
C ALA A 217 -20.67 14.00 9.56
N ASP A 218 -21.69 14.68 10.08
CA ASP A 218 -21.95 16.12 9.90
C ASP A 218 -20.96 17.02 10.65
#